data_AF-A0A151EBZ8-F1
#
_entry.id   AF-A0A151EBZ8-F1
#
_cell.length_a   1.000
_cell.length_b   1.000
_cell.length_c   1.000
_cell.angle_alpha   90.00
_cell.angle_beta   90.00
_cell.angle_gamma   90.00
#
_symmetry.space_group_name_H-M   'P 1'
#
loop_
_entity.id
_entity.type
_entity.pdbx_description
1 polymer ?
#
loop_
_entity_poly.entity_id
_entity_poly.type
_entity_poly.pdbx_seq_one_letter_code
_entity_poly.pdbx_strand_id
1 'polypeptide(L)'
;MVMDTLQIRLTQEMIKLIDSFVKKGIYNSRSDVIRDAVRRLVWKKEVGTIPNTGDSVKEIREIRKKLSKEIKSFKDIEKINKEFKHLIK
;
A
#
# COMPACT_ATOMS: atom_id res chain seq x y z
N MET A 1 -11.38 17.50 -9.64
CA MET A 1 -11.81 16.09 -9.57
C MET A 1 -13.06 16.06 -8.72
N VAL A 2 -14.17 15.53 -9.24
CA VAL A 2 -15.42 15.39 -8.47
C VAL A 2 -15.23 14.24 -7.49
N MET A 3 -15.61 14.42 -6.23
CA MET A 3 -15.46 13.42 -5.17
C MET A 3 -16.83 13.03 -4.65
N ASP A 4 -17.08 11.73 -4.58
CA ASP A 4 -18.30 11.19 -3.98
C ASP A 4 -18.21 11.19 -2.46
N THR A 5 -19.34 11.43 -1.80
CA THR A 5 -19.45 11.42 -0.34
C THR A 5 -19.98 10.09 0.16
N LEU A 6 -19.44 9.64 1.29
CA LEU A 6 -19.80 8.39 1.95
C LEU A 6 -20.00 8.68 3.44
N GLN A 7 -21.02 8.08 4.05
CA GLN A 7 -21.17 8.05 5.50
C GLN A 7 -20.54 6.78 6.07
N ILE A 8 -19.64 6.94 7.03
CA ILE A 8 -18.98 5.83 7.73
C ILE A 8 -19.11 5.99 9.24
N ARG A 9 -19.15 4.87 9.96
CA ARG A 9 -19.10 4.85 11.42
C ARG A 9 -17.68 4.52 11.87
N LEU A 10 -17.15 5.33 12.78
CA LEU A 10 -15.85 5.15 13.40
C LEU A 10 -16.01 5.20 14.92
N THR A 11 -15.10 4.55 15.64
CA THR A 11 -15.08 4.67 17.10
C THR A 11 -14.66 6.07 17.51
N GLN A 12 -15.09 6.50 18.70
CA GLN A 12 -14.76 7.82 19.22
C GLN A 12 -13.25 8.07 19.33
N GLU A 13 -12.49 7.01 19.63
CA GLU A 13 -11.03 7.06 19.70
C GLU A 13 -10.39 7.35 18.34
N MET A 14 -10.87 6.70 17.27
CA MET A 14 -10.39 6.96 15.91
C MET A 14 -10.68 8.39 15.48
N ILE A 15 -11.87 8.93 15.81
CA ILE A 15 -12.22 10.32 15.51
C ILE A 15 -11.27 11.29 16.22
N LYS A 16 -10.99 11.07 17.51
CA LYS A 16 -10.02 11.88 18.28
C LYS A 16 -8.62 11.82 17.65
N LEU A 17 -8.21 10.65 17.17
CA LEU A 17 -6.91 10.44 16.57
C LEU A 17 -6.80 11.18 15.23
N ILE A 18 -7.83 11.10 14.38
CA ILE A 18 -7.93 11.87 13.13
C ILE A 18 -7.87 13.38 13.42
N ASP A 19 -8.62 13.85 14.42
CA ASP A 19 -8.62 15.25 14.83
C ASP A 19 -7.25 15.73 15.31
N SER A 20 -6.50 14.87 15.99
CA SER A 20 -5.14 15.21 16.44
C SER A 20 -4.21 15.51 15.27
N PHE A 21 -4.36 14.82 14.13
CA PHE A 21 -3.55 15.04 12.94
C PHE A 21 -3.90 16.34 12.21
N VAL A 22 -5.18 16.68 12.16
CA VAL A 22 -5.65 17.95 11.60
C VAL A 22 -5.20 19.12 12.49
N LYS A 23 -5.35 19.00 13.81
CA LYS A 23 -4.91 20.03 14.77
C LYS A 23 -3.41 20.29 14.74
N LYS A 24 -2.61 19.26 14.47
CA LYS A 24 -1.15 19.39 14.31
C LYS A 24 -0.74 20.03 12.97
N GLY A 25 -1.69 20.34 12.08
CA GLY A 25 -1.42 20.93 10.76
C GLY A 25 -0.80 19.96 9.76
N ILE A 26 -0.78 18.65 10.05
CA ILE A 26 -0.22 17.64 9.14
C ILE A 26 -1.16 17.42 7.95
N TYR A 27 -2.47 17.54 8.18
CA TYR A 27 -3.50 17.43 7.16
C TYR A 27 -4.48 18.59 7.25
N ASN A 28 -4.96 19.06 6.10
CA ASN A 28 -5.91 20.18 6.02
C ASN A 28 -7.33 19.76 6.42
N SER A 29 -7.69 18.49 6.24
CA SER A 29 -9.03 17.98 6.55
C SER A 29 -9.02 16.55 7.08
N ARG A 30 -10.08 16.18 7.79
CA ARG A 30 -10.33 14.78 8.20
C ARG A 30 -10.39 13.84 6.99
N SER A 31 -10.98 14.32 5.88
CA SER A 31 -11.07 13.57 4.63
C SER A 31 -9.71 13.25 4.05
N ASP A 32 -8.72 14.15 4.17
CA ASP A 32 -7.35 13.89 3.69
C ASP A 32 -6.68 12.76 4.48
N VAL A 33 -6.84 12.76 5.81
CA VAL A 33 -6.31 11.70 6.68
C VAL A 33 -6.89 10.35 6.28
N ILE A 34 -8.21 10.27 6.11
CA ILE A 34 -8.90 9.03 5.75
C ILE A 34 -8.46 8.56 4.35
N ARG A 35 -8.39 9.47 3.38
CA ARG A 35 -7.92 9.15 2.02
C ARG A 35 -6.51 8.59 2.03
N ASP A 36 -5.59 9.22 2.77
CA ASP A 36 -4.19 8.75 2.81
C ASP A 36 -4.07 7.40 3.54
N ALA A 37 -4.84 7.20 4.61
CA ALA A 37 -4.89 5.92 5.30
C ALA A 37 -5.39 4.78 4.40
N VAL A 38 -6.48 5.00 3.65
CA VAL A 38 -7.01 4.03 2.69
C VAL A 38 -6.00 3.79 1.56
N ARG A 39 -5.39 4.84 1.02
CA ARG A 39 -4.35 4.73 -0.02
C ARG A 39 -3.18 3.87 0.43
N ARG A 40 -2.64 4.12 1.63
CA ARG A 40 -1.55 3.33 2.21
C ARG A 40 -1.93 1.87 2.44
N LEU A 41 -3.18 1.62 2.83
CA LEU A 41 -3.68 0.26 3.04
C LEU A 41 -3.74 -0.52 1.72
N VAL A 42 -4.23 0.12 0.65
CA VAL A 42 -4.29 -0.48 -0.70
C VAL A 42 -2.88 -0.72 -1.22
N TRP A 43 -2.00 0.28 -1.16
CA TRP A 43 -0.61 0.16 -1.62
C TRP A 43 0.20 -0.89 -0.86
N LYS A 44 -0.08 -1.13 0.43
CA LYS A 44 0.56 -2.24 1.17
C LYS A 44 0.16 -3.61 0.66
N LYS A 45 -1.02 -3.75 0.03
CA LYS A 45 -1.51 -5.01 -0.53
C LYS A 45 -1.11 -5.20 -1.99
N GLU A 46 -0.67 -4.15 -2.67
CA GLU A 46 -0.16 -4.24 -4.03
C GLU A 46 1.23 -4.88 -4.03
N VAL A 47 1.41 -5.88 -4.90
CA VAL A 47 2.69 -6.55 -5.13
C VAL A 47 3.61 -5.57 -5.88
N GLY A 48 4.71 -5.16 -5.26
CA GLY A 48 5.70 -4.27 -5.87
C GLY A 48 6.02 -3.00 -5.07
N THR A 49 5.33 -2.75 -3.97
CA THR A 49 5.55 -1.55 -3.13
C THR A 49 6.67 -1.80 -2.14
N ILE A 50 7.82 -1.15 -2.36
CA ILE A 50 8.97 -1.21 -1.44
C ILE A 50 8.76 -0.10 -0.39
N PRO A 51 8.76 -0.42 0.92
CA PRO A 51 8.73 0.63 1.95
C PRO A 51 9.98 1.49 1.78
N ASN A 52 9.82 2.79 1.52
CA ASN A 52 10.98 3.68 1.42
C ASN A 52 11.51 4.01 2.83
N THR A 53 12.29 3.10 3.41
CA THR A 53 12.83 3.21 4.78
C THR A 53 14.07 4.11 4.88
N GLY A 54 14.36 4.91 3.84
CA GLY A 54 15.49 5.85 3.77
C GLY A 54 16.75 5.27 3.11
N ASP A 55 16.82 3.95 2.92
CA ASP A 55 17.97 3.25 2.32
C ASP A 55 17.51 2.37 1.13
N SER A 56 16.66 2.94 0.27
CA SER A 56 15.93 2.23 -0.80
C SER A 56 16.87 1.47 -1.76
N VAL A 57 18.11 1.93 -1.92
CA VAL A 57 19.12 1.27 -2.75
C VAL A 57 19.57 -0.07 -2.17
N LYS A 58 19.72 -0.18 -0.85
CA LYS A 58 20.11 -1.45 -0.20
C LYS A 58 18.99 -2.47 -0.30
N GLU A 59 17.75 -2.03 -0.05
CA GLU A 59 16.57 -2.90 -0.14
C GLU A 59 16.35 -3.43 -1.55
N ILE A 60 16.45 -2.56 -2.58
CA ILE A 60 16.39 -2.99 -3.98
C ILE A 60 17.50 -3.99 -4.29
N ARG A 61 18.71 -3.78 -3.78
CA ARG A 61 19.85 -4.69 -4.00
C ARG A 61 19.63 -6.05 -3.35
N GLU A 62 19.03 -6.10 -2.17
CA GLU A 62 18.68 -7.35 -1.48
C GLU A 62 17.53 -8.09 -2.16
N ILE A 63 16.48 -7.38 -2.56
CA ILE A 63 15.36 -7.92 -3.33
C ILE A 63 15.86 -8.49 -4.66
N ARG A 64 16.73 -7.76 -5.38
CA ARG A 64 17.36 -8.23 -6.63
C ARG A 64 18.21 -9.48 -6.42
N LYS A 65 18.96 -9.55 -5.31
CA LYS A 65 19.72 -10.74 -4.94
C LYS A 65 18.81 -11.94 -4.63
N LYS A 66 17.71 -11.75 -3.90
CA LYS A 66 16.74 -12.80 -3.60
C LYS A 66 16.05 -13.29 -4.88
N LEU A 67 15.54 -12.37 -5.70
CA LEU A 67 14.93 -12.67 -7.00
C LEU A 67 15.90 -13.41 -7.95
N SER A 68 17.18 -13.03 -7.98
CA SER A 68 18.17 -13.74 -8.82
C SER A 68 18.46 -15.18 -8.37
N LYS A 69 18.20 -15.52 -7.10
CA LYS A 69 18.36 -16.87 -6.57
C LYS A 69 17.12 -17.72 -6.80
N GLU A 70 15.93 -17.11 -6.73
CA GLU A 70 14.64 -17.77 -6.90
C GLU A 70 14.23 -17.94 -8.37
N ILE A 71 14.53 -16.96 -9.24
CA ILE A 71 14.15 -17.00 -10.66
C ILE A 71 15.39 -17.33 -11.49
N LYS A 72 15.50 -18.60 -11.91
CA LYS A 72 16.59 -19.08 -12.78
C LYS A 72 16.22 -19.06 -14.27
N SER A 73 14.93 -18.97 -14.64
CA SER A 73 14.49 -18.90 -16.05
C SER A 73 13.13 -18.22 -16.22
N PHE A 74 12.90 -17.61 -17.39
CA PHE A 74 11.62 -17.01 -17.81
C PHE A 74 10.42 -17.97 -17.76
N LYS A 75 10.66 -19.28 -17.81
CA LYS A 75 9.61 -20.32 -17.70
C LYS A 75 8.91 -20.35 -16.34
N ASP A 76 9.56 -19.86 -15.28
CA ASP A 76 8.98 -19.85 -13.93
C ASP A 76 7.93 -18.73 -13.77
N ILE A 77 8.13 -17.61 -14.50
CA ILE A 77 7.23 -16.45 -14.47
C ILE A 77 5.88 -16.77 -15.15
N GLU A 78 5.89 -17.56 -16.23
CA GLU A 78 4.67 -17.98 -16.93
C GLU A 78 3.79 -18.93 -16.10
N LYS A 79 4.40 -19.83 -15.32
CA LYS A 79 3.66 -20.73 -14.41
C LYS A 79 2.94 -19.96 -13.32
N ILE A 80 3.64 -19.00 -12.69
CA ILE A 80 3.08 -18.16 -11.64
C ILE A 80 1.86 -17.37 -12.16
N ASN A 81 1.97 -16.75 -13.34
CA ASN A 81 0.86 -16.02 -13.95
C ASN A 81 -0.34 -16.93 -14.29
N LYS A 82 -0.11 -18.22 -14.58
CA LYS A 82 -1.18 -19.19 -14.88
C LYS A 82 -1.95 -19.58 -13.61
N GLU A 83 -1.28 -19.72 -12.48
CA GLU A 83 -1.92 -20.02 -11.18
C GLU A 83 -2.75 -18.84 -10.66
N PHE A 84 -2.24 -17.60 -10.77
CA PHE A 84 -3.00 -16.42 -10.36
C PHE A 84 -4.27 -16.16 -11.18
N LYS A 85 -4.30 -16.60 -12.46
CA LYS A 85 -5.48 -16.47 -13.34
C LYS A 85 -6.64 -17.38 -12.92
N HIS A 86 -6.39 -18.42 -12.13
CA HIS A 86 -7.42 -19.33 -11.63
C HIS A 86 -8.08 -18.84 -10.32
N LEU A 87 -7.40 -18.00 -9.55
CA LEU A 87 -7.90 -17.43 -8.29
C LEU A 87 -8.83 -16.22 -8.46
N ILE A 88 -8.95 -15.68 -9.67
CA ILE A 88 -9.78 -14.51 -10.00
C ILE A 88 -11.10 -14.93 -10.71
N LYS A 89 -11.43 -16.23 -10.74
CA LYS A 89 -12.72 -16.73 -11.22
C LYS A 89 -13.70 -16.98 -10.10
#